data_AF-A0A2S9FQT2-F1
#
_entry.id   AF-A0A2S9FQT2-F1
#
_cell.length_a   1.000
_cell.length_b   1.000
_cell.length_c   1.000
_cell.angle_alpha   90.00
_cell.angle_beta   90.00
_cell.angle_gamma   90.00
#
_symmetry.space_group_name_H-M   'P 1'
#
loop_
_entity.id
_entity.type
_entity.pdbx_description
1 polymer ?
#
loop_
_entity_poly.entity_id
_entity_poly.type
_entity_poly.pdbx_seq_one_letter_code
_entity_poly.pdbx_strand_id
1 'polypeptide(L)'
;ELMGSDPSVGKLARAIAERAAGNPFFVEEMVRELVERGVLAGERGGYTCHADVADVNVPATVAAAIDARIDRLSGSARRTLSAASVIGARFEGELLSTLG
;
A
#
# COMPACT_ATOMS: atom_id res chain seq x y z
N GLU A 1 -12.76 -12.86 4.32
CA GLU A 1 -11.90 -12.62 3.15
C GLU A 1 -11.37 -11.18 3.19
N LEU A 2 -10.25 -10.87 2.52
CA LEU A 2 -9.61 -9.54 2.60
C LEU A 2 -10.44 -8.43 1.94
N MET A 3 -11.01 -8.68 0.77
CA MET A 3 -11.76 -7.67 0.00
C MET A 3 -13.29 -7.78 0.13
N GLY A 4 -13.80 -8.98 0.38
CA GLY A 4 -15.24 -9.27 0.36
C GLY A 4 -15.69 -9.81 -0.99
N SER A 5 -17.00 -10.03 -1.13
CA SER A 5 -17.61 -10.72 -2.28
C SER A 5 -18.42 -9.80 -3.19
N ASP A 6 -18.29 -8.48 -3.05
CA ASP A 6 -19.00 -7.52 -3.89
C ASP A 6 -18.56 -7.66 -5.36
N PRO A 7 -19.49 -7.69 -6.34
CA PRO A 7 -19.14 -7.85 -7.75
C PRO A 7 -18.19 -6.77 -8.29
N SER A 8 -18.23 -5.56 -7.73
CA SER A 8 -17.38 -4.43 -8.15
C SER A 8 -15.89 -4.70 -7.91
N VAL A 9 -15.53 -5.51 -6.91
CA VAL A 9 -14.13 -5.80 -6.59
C VAL A 9 -13.55 -6.98 -7.38
N GLY A 10 -14.38 -7.77 -8.08
CA GLY A 10 -13.93 -9.03 -8.69
C GLY A 10 -12.79 -8.87 -9.71
N LYS A 11 -12.89 -7.90 -10.63
CA LYS A 11 -11.83 -7.61 -11.61
C LYS A 11 -10.55 -7.11 -10.94
N LEU A 12 -10.70 -6.24 -9.93
CA LEU A 12 -9.58 -5.65 -9.20
C LEU A 12 -8.86 -6.69 -8.33
N ALA A 13 -9.60 -7.56 -7.64
CA ALA A 13 -9.07 -8.66 -6.85
C ALA A 13 -8.21 -9.60 -7.70
N ARG A 14 -8.65 -9.92 -8.92
CA ARG A 14 -7.84 -10.69 -9.88
C ARG A 14 -6.57 -9.96 -10.29
N ALA A 15 -6.66 -8.67 -10.62
CA ALA A 15 -5.50 -7.87 -11.01
C ALA A 15 -4.47 -7.72 -9.87
N ILE A 16 -4.94 -7.64 -8.62
CA ILE A 16 -4.09 -7.65 -7.42
C ILE A 16 -3.45 -9.03 -7.25
N ALA A 17 -4.20 -10.12 -7.35
CA ALA A 17 -3.68 -11.48 -7.19
C ALA A 17 -2.60 -11.80 -8.24
N GLU A 18 -2.82 -11.42 -9.49
CA GLU A 18 -1.84 -11.60 -10.59
C GLU A 18 -0.54 -10.83 -10.31
N ARG A 19 -0.63 -9.58 -9.84
CA ARG A 19 0.54 -8.75 -9.54
C ARG A 19 1.24 -9.10 -8.21
N ALA A 20 0.49 -9.60 -7.24
CA ALA A 20 1.03 -10.08 -5.98
C ALA A 20 1.81 -11.40 -6.13
N ALA A 21 1.72 -12.06 -7.29
CA ALA A 21 2.40 -13.33 -7.60
C ALA A 21 2.22 -14.40 -6.51
N GLY A 22 1.02 -14.43 -5.89
CA GLY A 22 0.69 -15.36 -4.82
C GLY A 22 1.25 -15.03 -3.43
N ASN A 23 1.87 -13.86 -3.22
CA ASN A 23 2.37 -13.45 -1.92
C ASN A 23 1.26 -12.74 -1.10
N PRO A 24 0.80 -13.30 0.04
CA PRO A 24 -0.28 -12.69 0.84
C PRO A 24 0.03 -11.29 1.35
N PHE A 25 1.29 -11.01 1.73
CA PHE A 25 1.71 -9.69 2.17
C PHE A 25 1.53 -8.64 1.07
N PHE A 26 1.79 -9.02 -0.19
CA PHE A 26 1.68 -8.12 -1.33
C PHE A 26 0.22 -7.79 -1.60
N VAL A 27 -0.66 -8.79 -1.51
CA VAL A 27 -2.11 -8.58 -1.61
C VAL A 27 -2.58 -7.57 -0.56
N GLU A 28 -2.15 -7.73 0.70
CA GLU A 28 -2.55 -6.82 1.79
C GLU A 28 -2.06 -5.39 1.58
N GLU A 29 -0.81 -5.19 1.18
CA GLU A 29 -0.26 -3.85 0.96
C GLU A 29 -0.90 -3.15 -0.24
N MET A 30 -1.17 -3.87 -1.32
CA MET A 30 -1.84 -3.32 -2.49
C MET A 30 -3.29 -2.94 -2.19
N VAL A 31 -4.02 -3.76 -1.43
CA VAL A 31 -5.37 -3.41 -0.95
C VAL A 31 -5.31 -2.17 -0.05
N ARG A 32 -4.36 -2.11 0.89
CA ARG A 32 -4.18 -0.95 1.77
C ARG A 32 -3.94 0.33 0.98
N GLU A 33 -3.04 0.28 0.00
CA GLU A 33 -2.73 1.43 -0.85
C GLU A 33 -3.97 1.91 -1.65
N LEU A 34 -4.77 0.98 -2.17
CA LEU A 34 -6.00 1.31 -2.90
C LEU A 34 -7.08 1.90 -2.00
N VAL A 35 -7.15 1.50 -0.73
CA VAL A 35 -7.98 2.15 0.29
C VAL A 35 -7.46 3.55 0.62
N GLU A 36 -6.14 3.70 0.85
CA GLU A 36 -5.50 5.00 1.11
C GLU A 36 -5.72 6.01 -0.04
N ARG A 37 -5.79 5.51 -1.28
CA ARG A 37 -6.07 6.30 -2.49
C ARG A 37 -7.56 6.57 -2.72
N GLY A 38 -8.46 5.97 -1.94
CA GLY A 38 -9.92 6.08 -2.12
C GLY A 38 -10.48 5.32 -3.32
N VAL A 39 -9.71 4.40 -3.92
CA VAL A 39 -10.20 3.51 -5.00
C VAL A 39 -11.14 2.46 -4.43
N LEU A 40 -10.78 1.92 -3.27
CA LEU A 40 -11.62 1.03 -2.48
C LEU A 40 -12.27 1.82 -1.35
N ALA A 41 -13.58 1.64 -1.18
CA ALA A 41 -14.36 2.24 -0.10
C ALA A 41 -14.97 1.15 0.79
N GLY A 42 -15.20 1.45 2.07
CA GLY A 42 -15.75 0.52 3.04
C GLY A 42 -14.71 -0.04 4.01
N GLU A 43 -14.98 -1.22 4.55
CA GLU A 43 -14.14 -1.88 5.56
C GLU A 43 -13.58 -3.22 5.06
N ARG A 44 -12.57 -3.74 5.76
CA ARG A 44 -11.92 -5.02 5.43
C ARG A 44 -12.96 -6.14 5.32
N GLY A 45 -12.99 -6.81 4.16
CA GLY A 45 -13.94 -7.88 3.88
C GLY A 45 -15.31 -7.41 3.36
N GLY A 46 -15.52 -6.11 3.19
CA GLY A 46 -16.73 -5.51 2.63
C GLY A 46 -16.42 -4.27 1.79
N TYR A 47 -15.35 -4.31 1.00
CA TYR A 47 -14.98 -3.19 0.15
C TYR A 47 -15.83 -3.15 -1.13
N THR A 48 -16.08 -1.94 -1.62
CA THR A 48 -16.62 -1.66 -2.95
C THR A 48 -15.60 -0.88 -3.77
N CYS A 49 -15.58 -1.09 -5.09
CA CYS A 49 -14.73 -0.35 -6.03
C CYS A 49 -15.60 0.49 -6.96
N HIS A 50 -15.44 1.80 -6.93
CA HIS A 50 -16.19 2.73 -7.79
C HIS A 50 -15.38 3.21 -9.02
N ALA A 51 -14.10 2.85 -9.11
CA ALA A 51 -13.23 3.17 -10.24
C ALA A 51 -13.24 2.04 -11.28
N ASP A 52 -13.04 2.40 -12.55
CA ASP A 52 -12.74 1.40 -13.57
C ASP A 52 -11.33 0.83 -13.32
N VAL A 53 -11.21 -0.49 -13.28
CA VAL A 53 -9.94 -1.19 -13.05
C VAL A 53 -8.89 -0.82 -14.11
N ALA A 54 -9.32 -0.45 -15.33
CA ALA A 54 -8.42 0.03 -16.37
C ALA A 54 -7.69 1.33 -15.99
N ASP A 55 -8.32 2.18 -15.19
CA ASP A 55 -7.77 3.46 -14.72
C ASP A 55 -7.02 3.33 -13.38
N VAL A 56 -7.18 2.18 -12.71
CA VAL A 56 -6.48 1.88 -11.46
C VAL A 56 -5.08 1.39 -11.76
N ASN A 57 -4.09 2.25 -11.56
CA ASN A 57 -2.69 1.82 -11.56
C ASN A 57 -2.41 0.95 -10.32
N VAL A 58 -2.45 -0.36 -10.50
CA VAL A 58 -2.09 -1.36 -9.49
C VAL A 58 -0.57 -1.58 -9.59
N PRO A 59 0.22 -1.37 -8.51
CA PRO A 59 1.67 -1.46 -8.57
C PRO A 59 2.14 -2.84 -9.03
N ALA A 60 3.14 -2.86 -9.92
CA ALA A 60 3.69 -4.11 -10.45
C ALA A 60 4.52 -4.91 -9.43
N THR A 61 5.01 -4.27 -8.37
CA THR A 61 5.84 -4.88 -7.32
C THR A 61 5.61 -4.20 -5.97
N VAL A 62 5.99 -4.85 -4.86
CA VAL A 62 5.99 -4.19 -3.53
C VAL A 62 6.96 -3.03 -3.46
N ALA A 63 8.11 -3.09 -4.14
CA ALA A 63 9.00 -1.94 -4.21
C ALA A 63 8.27 -0.73 -4.81
N ALA A 64 7.54 -0.91 -5.91
CA ALA A 64 6.74 0.16 -6.50
C ALA A 64 5.60 0.66 -5.58
N ALA A 65 4.96 -0.24 -4.82
CA ALA A 65 3.95 0.15 -3.84
C ALA A 65 4.54 0.95 -2.66
N ILE A 66 5.72 0.56 -2.19
CA ILE A 66 6.48 1.26 -1.15
C ILE A 66 6.92 2.64 -1.69
N ASP A 67 7.51 2.69 -2.87
CA ASP A 67 7.95 3.94 -3.53
C ASP A 67 6.78 4.92 -3.66
N ALA A 68 5.61 4.46 -4.13
CA ALA A 68 4.42 5.30 -4.25
C ALA A 68 3.93 5.87 -2.91
N ARG A 69 4.12 5.14 -1.80
CA ARG A 69 3.80 5.62 -0.45
C ARG A 69 4.83 6.63 0.05
N ILE A 70 6.10 6.37 -0.20
CA ILE A 70 7.20 7.30 0.09
C ILE A 70 6.99 8.62 -0.67
N ASP A 71 6.48 8.55 -1.89
CA ASP A 71 6.24 9.73 -2.72
C ASP A 71 5.16 10.67 -2.19
N ARG A 72 4.19 10.15 -1.44
CA ARG A 72 3.13 10.95 -0.80
C ARG A 72 3.52 11.52 0.56
N LEU A 73 4.69 11.19 1.10
CA LEU A 73 5.14 11.71 2.39
C LEU A 73 5.46 13.21 2.32
N SER A 74 5.15 13.93 3.40
CA SER A 74 5.63 15.31 3.58
C SER A 74 7.16 15.35 3.60
N GLY A 75 7.75 16.53 3.31
CA GLY A 75 9.20 16.68 3.31
C GLY A 75 9.86 16.30 4.64
N SER A 76 9.20 16.58 5.79
CA SER A 76 9.70 16.15 7.10
C SER A 76 9.63 14.63 7.27
N ALA A 77 8.51 13.99 6.93
CA ALA A 77 8.36 12.54 7.03
C ALA A 77 9.34 11.79 6.12
N ARG A 78 9.59 12.30 4.91
CA ARG A 78 10.59 11.74 3.98
C ARG A 78 12.00 11.80 4.57
N ARG A 79 12.38 12.94 5.19
CA ARG A 79 13.69 13.07 5.87
C ARG A 79 13.85 12.09 7.02
N THR A 80 12.83 11.95 7.87
CA THR A 80 12.85 10.97 8.98
C THR A 80 13.00 9.54 8.45
N LEU A 81 12.27 9.18 7.39
CA LEU A 81 12.39 7.85 6.76
C LEU A 81 13.80 7.60 6.20
N SER A 82 14.40 8.59 5.54
CA SER A 82 15.77 8.49 5.03
C SER A 82 16.78 8.30 6.17
N ALA A 83 16.65 9.05 7.27
CA ALA A 83 17.50 8.86 8.44
C ALA A 83 17.34 7.45 9.03
N ALA A 84 16.10 6.94 9.15
CA ALA A 84 15.82 5.59 9.60
C ALA A 84 16.50 4.50 8.75
N SER A 85 16.56 4.70 7.43
CA SER A 85 17.02 3.68 6.47
C SER A 85 18.49 3.27 6.63
N VAL A 86 19.32 4.12 7.25
CA VAL A 86 20.77 3.89 7.41
C VAL A 86 21.18 3.41 8.81
N ILE A 87 20.25 3.45 9.79
CA ILE A 87 20.52 3.03 11.18
C ILE A 87 20.56 1.50 11.28
N GLY A 88 19.66 0.82 10.55
CA GLY A 88 19.50 -0.63 10.57
C GLY A 88 18.03 -1.06 10.56
N ALA A 89 17.76 -2.37 10.46
CA ALA A 89 16.40 -2.90 10.37
C ALA A 89 15.57 -2.74 11.66
N ARG A 90 16.22 -2.55 12.81
CA ARG A 90 15.60 -2.33 14.13
C ARG A 90 16.41 -1.29 14.89
N PHE A 91 15.74 -0.30 15.46
CA PHE A 91 16.33 0.77 16.24
C PHE A 91 15.31 1.33 17.23
N GLU A 92 15.77 2.10 18.21
CA GLU A 92 14.91 2.78 19.17
C GLU A 92 14.37 4.09 18.58
N GLY A 93 13.11 4.44 18.90
CA GLY A 93 12.49 5.67 18.40
C GLY A 93 13.21 6.94 18.86
N GLU A 94 13.84 6.91 20.04
CA GLU A 94 14.63 8.03 20.56
C GLU A 94 15.84 8.33 19.66
N LEU A 95 16.49 7.31 19.09
CA LEU A 95 17.61 7.49 18.18
C LEU A 95 17.20 8.29 16.93
N LEU A 96 16.00 8.05 16.38
CA LEU A 96 15.46 8.86 15.28
C LEU A 96 15.30 10.33 15.64
N SER A 97 14.90 10.63 16.89
CA SER A 97 14.69 12.00 17.34
C SER A 97 15.98 12.81 17.44
N THR A 98 17.13 12.15 17.60
CA THR A 98 18.45 12.80 17.64
C THR A 98 19.03 13.12 16.26
N LEU A 99 18.45 12.55 15.19
CA LEU A 99 18.86 12.75 13.80
C LEU A 99 18.01 13.80 13.06
N GLY A 100 17.03 14.41 13.75
CA GLY A 100 16.04 15.35 13.20
C GLY A 100 16.25 16.78 13.65
#